data_AF-A0A971CG81-F1
#
_entry.id   AF-A0A971CG81-F1
#
_cell.length_a   1.000
_cell.length_b   1.000
_cell.length_c   1.000
_cell.angle_alpha   90.00
_cell.angle_beta   90.00
_cell.angle_gamma   90.00
#
_symmetry.space_group_name_H-M   'P 1'
#
loop_
_entity.id
_entity.type
_entity.pdbx_description
1 polymer ?
#
loop_
_entity_poly.entity_id
_entity_poly.type
_entity_poly.pdbx_seq_one_letter_code
_entity_poly.pdbx_strand_id
1 'polypeptide(L)'
;MDHTRTLTIHLPEALAAQVDLLLQISGGDLDELAATLFTRHTEQSVQALAQRQGAAPAAGGRARADITPPMIAASYAVAKEVYSGALTRSEGKDRVHALTGMNGNSAQDYINNFLAMMDGEVYHRTMSTAATAYFLRHIHADYGAERFKLAVGATQQHIAYYQAISGAPSRKRVKLIEALQKELLQAEPQ
;
A
#
# COMPACT_ATOMS: atom_id res chain seq x y z
N MET A 1 -5.04 -47.67 0.80
CA MET A 1 -3.82 -47.60 -0.02
C MET A 1 -4.04 -46.45 -0.99
N ASP A 2 -4.08 -45.21 -0.51
CA ASP A 2 -2.99 -44.31 -0.09
C ASP A 2 -2.09 -43.87 -1.25
N HIS A 3 -2.33 -42.64 -1.73
CA HIS A 3 -1.44 -41.87 -2.58
C HIS A 3 -1.35 -40.44 -2.05
N THR A 4 -0.77 -40.28 -0.86
CA THR A 4 -0.28 -38.97 -0.40
C THR A 4 1.01 -38.65 -1.16
N ARG A 5 0.93 -37.76 -2.16
CA ARG A 5 2.09 -37.28 -2.92
C ARG A 5 2.76 -36.15 -2.11
N THR A 6 3.79 -36.48 -1.35
CA THR A 6 4.60 -35.50 -0.62
C THR A 6 5.42 -34.67 -1.61
N LEU A 7 5.03 -33.42 -1.81
CA LEU A 7 5.79 -32.43 -2.58
C LEU A 7 6.98 -31.98 -1.72
N THR A 8 8.17 -32.51 -1.98
CA THR A 8 9.40 -32.07 -1.30
C THR A 8 9.88 -30.78 -1.98
N ILE A 9 9.63 -29.64 -1.35
CA ILE A 9 10.14 -28.34 -1.81
C ILE A 9 11.60 -28.24 -1.34
N HIS A 10 12.54 -28.20 -2.28
CA HIS A 10 13.96 -28.07 -1.95
C HIS A 10 14.29 -26.59 -1.73
N LEU A 11 14.22 -26.14 -0.47
CA LEU A 11 14.69 -24.82 -0.08
C LEU A 11 16.23 -24.81 -0.04
N PRO A 12 16.88 -23.72 -0.49
CA PRO A 12 18.33 -23.55 -0.27
C PRO A 12 18.64 -23.57 1.23
N GLU A 13 19.73 -24.21 1.63
CA GLU A 13 20.11 -24.52 3.02
C GLU A 13 20.03 -23.30 3.98
N ALA A 14 20.37 -22.12 3.49
CA ALA A 14 20.28 -20.87 4.25
C ALA A 14 18.84 -20.46 4.60
N LEU A 15 17.87 -20.74 3.72
CA LEU A 15 16.46 -20.44 3.94
C LEU A 15 15.81 -21.48 4.86
N ALA A 16 16.22 -22.74 4.78
CA ALA A 16 15.80 -23.79 5.71
C ALA A 16 16.24 -23.49 7.15
N ALA A 17 17.49 -23.06 7.34
CA ALA A 17 18.01 -22.67 8.66
C ALA A 17 17.29 -21.43 9.25
N GLN A 18 16.86 -20.49 8.40
CA GLN A 18 16.09 -19.31 8.82
C GLN A 18 14.65 -19.67 9.22
N VAL A 19 14.02 -20.62 8.53
CA VAL A 19 12.68 -21.12 8.87
C VAL A 19 12.70 -21.91 10.18
N ASP A 20 13.71 -22.77 10.40
CA ASP A 20 13.87 -23.53 11.65
C ASP A 20 14.11 -22.62 12.86
N LEU A 21 14.93 -21.57 12.72
CA LEU A 21 15.15 -20.59 13.78
C LEU A 21 13.86 -19.84 14.12
N LEU A 22 13.01 -19.56 13.12
CA LEU A 22 11.76 -18.83 13.33
C LEU A 22 10.67 -19.70 13.98
N LEU A 23 10.61 -21.00 13.62
CA LEU A 23 9.76 -22.01 14.27
C LEU A 23 10.06 -22.17 15.76
N GLN A 24 11.33 -22.07 16.16
CA GLN A 24 11.74 -22.15 17.56
C GLN A 24 11.33 -20.90 18.35
N ILE A 25 11.27 -19.73 17.71
CA ILE A 25 10.94 -18.46 18.38
C ILE A 25 9.42 -18.28 18.54
N SER A 26 8.61 -18.74 17.57
CA SER A 26 7.13 -18.63 17.62
C SER A 26 6.46 -19.78 18.38
N GLY A 27 7.22 -20.64 19.07
CA GLY A 27 6.67 -21.77 19.82
C GLY A 27 5.92 -22.81 18.98
N GLY A 28 6.13 -22.83 17.66
CA GLY A 28 5.44 -23.74 16.74
C GLY A 28 4.05 -23.28 16.27
N ASP A 29 3.61 -22.07 16.60
CA ASP A 29 2.37 -21.51 16.07
C ASP A 29 2.59 -21.00 14.63
N LEU A 30 1.97 -21.68 13.65
CA LEU A 30 2.10 -21.40 12.22
C LEU A 30 1.44 -20.07 11.80
N ASP A 31 0.42 -19.60 12.53
CA ASP A 31 -0.27 -18.35 12.22
C ASP A 31 0.55 -17.14 12.67
N GLU A 32 1.20 -17.23 13.84
CA GLU A 32 2.16 -16.23 14.33
C GLU A 32 3.43 -16.19 13.45
N LEU A 33 3.84 -17.34 12.93
CA LEU A 33 4.95 -17.47 11.99
C LEU A 33 4.64 -16.81 10.64
N ALA A 34 3.43 -17.02 10.11
CA ALA A 34 2.96 -16.37 8.89
C ALA A 34 2.89 -14.84 9.05
N ALA A 35 2.38 -14.36 10.18
CA ALA A 35 2.34 -12.92 10.51
C ALA A 35 3.75 -12.31 10.65
N THR A 36 4.68 -13.05 11.28
CA THR A 36 6.08 -12.62 11.45
C THR A 36 6.84 -12.61 10.13
N LEU A 37 6.64 -13.61 9.27
CA LEU A 37 7.25 -13.67 7.94
C LEU A 37 6.71 -12.59 7.01
N PHE A 38 5.40 -12.29 7.05
CA PHE A 38 4.78 -11.22 6.27
C PHE A 38 5.28 -9.83 6.69
N THR A 39 5.40 -9.59 8.00
CA THR A 39 5.97 -8.36 8.56
C THR A 39 7.45 -8.21 8.21
N ARG A 40 8.25 -9.28 8.33
CA ARG A 40 9.69 -9.20 8.00
C ARG A 40 9.96 -9.08 6.51
N HIS A 41 9.18 -9.72 5.63
CA HIS A 41 9.37 -9.60 4.19
C HIS A 41 9.01 -8.18 3.69
N THR A 42 8.00 -7.54 4.28
CA THR A 42 7.66 -6.13 3.97
C THR A 42 8.71 -5.18 4.51
N GLU A 43 9.18 -5.35 5.74
CA GLU A 43 10.26 -4.55 6.32
C GLU A 43 11.58 -4.70 5.55
N GLN A 44 11.98 -5.92 5.19
CA GLN A 44 13.21 -6.16 4.41
C GLN A 44 13.11 -5.60 3.00
N SER A 45 11.94 -5.62 2.37
CA SER A 45 11.75 -5.03 1.04
C SER A 45 11.80 -3.50 1.10
N VAL A 46 11.22 -2.89 2.14
CA VAL A 46 11.28 -1.44 2.38
C VAL A 46 12.70 -1.01 2.76
N GLN A 47 13.41 -1.79 3.56
CA GLN A 47 14.76 -1.49 4.04
C GLN A 47 15.81 -1.70 2.94
N ALA A 48 15.67 -2.74 2.10
CA ALA A 48 16.51 -2.93 0.91
C ALA A 48 16.30 -1.80 -0.13
N LEU A 49 15.08 -1.27 -0.23
CA LEU A 49 14.79 -0.10 -1.07
C LEU A 49 15.36 1.19 -0.47
N ALA A 50 15.30 1.35 0.87
CA ALA A 50 15.86 2.49 1.58
C ALA A 50 17.41 2.52 1.51
N GLN A 51 18.08 1.37 1.62
CA GLN A 51 19.54 1.28 1.53
C GLN A 51 20.09 1.57 0.13
N ARG A 52 19.30 1.38 -0.94
CA ARG A 52 19.66 1.79 -2.30
C ARG A 52 19.61 3.30 -2.54
N GLN A 53 18.98 4.07 -1.66
CA GLN A 53 18.82 5.53 -1.80
C GLN A 53 19.75 6.32 -0.85
N GLY A 54 20.78 5.68 -0.30
CA GLY A 54 21.81 6.31 0.53
C GLY A 54 22.74 7.26 -0.24
N ALA A 55 22.20 8.36 -0.74
CA ALA A 55 22.95 9.57 -1.07
C ALA A 55 22.11 10.78 -0.59
N ALA A 56 22.40 11.24 0.63
CA ALA A 56 21.77 12.44 1.19
C ALA A 56 22.24 13.68 0.41
N PRO A 57 21.36 14.59 -0.01
CA PRO A 57 21.80 15.90 -0.48
C PRO A 57 22.12 16.79 0.72
N ALA A 58 23.25 17.47 0.61
CA ALA A 58 23.75 18.46 1.56
C ALA A 58 22.78 19.63 1.75
N ALA A 59 22.87 20.25 2.92
CA ALA A 59 22.11 21.40 3.37
C ALA A 59 22.08 22.55 2.36
N GLY A 60 20.87 23.09 2.11
CA GLY A 60 20.68 24.35 1.37
C GLY A 60 19.27 24.51 0.80
N GLY A 61 18.39 25.23 1.53
CA GLY A 61 17.06 25.66 1.05
C GLY A 61 15.99 24.56 1.01
N ARG A 62 14.94 24.65 1.84
CA ARG A 62 13.83 23.68 1.81
C ARG A 62 12.97 23.87 0.56
N ALA A 63 13.39 23.28 -0.56
CA ALA A 63 12.47 22.95 -1.64
C ALA A 63 11.39 22.00 -1.09
N ARG A 64 10.13 22.20 -1.48
CA ARG A 64 9.03 21.31 -1.12
C ARG A 64 9.34 19.93 -1.71
N ALA A 65 9.76 18.97 -0.89
CA ALA A 65 10.13 17.64 -1.37
C ALA A 65 8.94 16.98 -2.06
N ASP A 66 9.13 16.56 -3.31
CA ASP A 66 8.12 15.81 -4.06
C ASP A 66 7.86 14.47 -3.37
N ILE A 67 6.59 14.03 -3.40
CA ILE A 67 6.19 12.74 -2.84
C ILE A 67 6.79 11.61 -3.68
N THR A 68 7.66 10.80 -3.09
CA THR A 68 8.40 9.73 -3.78
C THR A 68 7.64 8.40 -3.76
N PRO A 69 7.95 7.45 -4.67
CA PRO A 69 7.32 6.13 -4.67
C PRO A 69 7.45 5.36 -3.33
N PRO A 70 8.60 5.37 -2.62
CA PRO A 70 8.70 4.79 -1.28
C PRO A 70 7.73 5.42 -0.28
N MET A 71 7.52 6.74 -0.34
CA MET A 71 6.54 7.41 0.52
C MET A 71 5.11 6.98 0.20
N ILE A 72 4.77 6.81 -1.08
CA ILE A 72 3.45 6.29 -1.49
C ILE A 72 3.23 4.88 -0.93
N ALA A 73 4.22 3.99 -1.10
CA ALA A 73 4.14 2.61 -0.63
C ALA A 73 4.03 2.53 0.90
N ALA A 74 4.83 3.31 1.63
CA ALA A 74 4.75 3.39 3.09
C ALA A 74 3.41 3.92 3.57
N SER A 75 2.89 4.99 2.95
CA SER A 75 1.55 5.52 3.28
C SER A 75 0.45 4.50 3.06
N TYR A 76 0.51 3.71 1.99
CA TYR A 76 -0.45 2.63 1.74
C TYR A 76 -0.37 1.55 2.83
N ALA A 77 0.84 1.04 3.11
CA ALA A 77 1.05 0.00 4.12
C ALA A 77 0.52 0.42 5.49
N VAL A 78 0.89 1.63 5.94
CA VAL A 78 0.43 2.17 7.22
C VAL A 78 -1.06 2.47 7.22
N ALA A 79 -1.63 2.92 6.10
CA ALA A 79 -3.07 3.13 6.01
C ALA A 79 -3.88 1.83 6.18
N LYS A 80 -3.33 0.67 5.79
CA LYS A 80 -3.94 -0.64 6.08
C LYS A 80 -3.97 -0.93 7.58
N GLU A 81 -2.89 -0.65 8.30
CA GLU A 81 -2.84 -0.79 9.76
C GLU A 81 -3.84 0.15 10.46
N VAL A 82 -4.02 1.36 9.93
CA VAL A 82 -5.05 2.28 10.44
C VAL A 82 -6.46 1.75 10.15
N TYR A 83 -6.68 1.22 8.95
CA TYR A 83 -7.98 0.67 8.56
C TYR A 83 -8.38 -0.57 9.37
N SER A 84 -7.43 -1.43 9.70
CA SER A 84 -7.67 -2.59 10.58
C SER A 84 -7.80 -2.22 12.06
N GLY A 85 -7.60 -0.95 12.42
CA GLY A 85 -7.63 -0.47 13.80
C GLY A 85 -6.37 -0.76 14.62
N ALA A 86 -5.30 -1.25 13.99
CA ALA A 86 -4.03 -1.50 14.66
C ALA A 86 -3.28 -0.20 15.01
N LEU A 87 -3.50 0.85 14.23
CA LEU A 87 -2.99 2.20 14.51
C LEU A 87 -4.13 3.22 14.48
N THR A 88 -4.03 4.24 15.32
CA THR A 88 -4.83 5.46 15.11
C THR A 88 -4.31 6.25 13.91
N ARG A 89 -5.14 7.15 13.37
CA ARG A 89 -4.70 8.07 12.29
C ARG A 89 -3.48 8.91 12.67
N SER A 90 -3.35 9.30 13.95
CA SER A 90 -2.20 10.09 14.41
C SER A 90 -0.94 9.24 14.43
N GLU A 91 -1.01 8.02 14.99
CA GLU A 91 0.14 7.10 15.00
C GLU A 91 0.56 6.71 13.59
N GLY A 92 -0.40 6.45 12.70
CA GLY A 92 -0.10 6.16 11.29
C GLY A 92 0.63 7.32 10.60
N LYS A 93 0.16 8.55 10.80
CA LYS A 93 0.83 9.76 10.29
C LYS A 93 2.27 9.86 10.79
N ASP A 94 2.47 9.68 12.10
CA ASP A 94 3.80 9.77 12.72
C ASP A 94 4.71 8.62 12.23
N ARG A 95 4.16 7.42 12.03
CA ARG A 95 4.87 6.26 11.47
C ARG A 95 5.33 6.50 10.02
N VAL A 96 4.46 7.00 9.15
CA VAL A 96 4.84 7.32 7.75
C VAL A 96 5.95 8.37 7.72
N HIS A 97 5.84 9.40 8.57
CA HIS A 97 6.88 10.42 8.70
C HIS A 97 8.22 9.81 9.15
N ALA A 98 8.20 8.98 10.19
CA ALA A 98 9.41 8.33 10.71
C ALA A 98 10.08 7.39 9.68
N LEU A 99 9.28 6.65 8.90
CA LEU A 99 9.80 5.71 7.91
C LEU A 99 10.42 6.38 6.67
N THR A 100 9.95 7.58 6.30
CA THR A 100 10.22 8.13 4.95
C THR A 100 10.61 9.60 4.91
N GLY A 101 10.43 10.33 6.00
CA GLY A 101 10.57 11.79 6.04
C GLY A 101 9.43 12.55 5.33
N MET A 102 8.37 11.86 4.86
CA MET A 102 7.20 12.50 4.24
C MET A 102 6.59 13.55 5.18
N ASN A 103 6.17 14.70 4.64
CA ASN A 103 5.48 15.71 5.44
C ASN A 103 4.23 15.11 6.13
N GLY A 104 4.09 15.36 7.43
CA GLY A 104 3.00 14.79 8.23
C GLY A 104 1.60 15.10 7.70
N ASN A 105 1.35 16.30 7.14
CA ASN A 105 0.05 16.62 6.57
C ASN A 105 -0.21 15.79 5.30
N SER A 106 0.83 15.59 4.46
CA SER A 106 0.73 14.72 3.28
C SER A 106 0.50 13.26 3.67
N ALA A 107 1.18 12.77 4.72
CA ALA A 107 0.96 11.43 5.25
C ALA A 107 -0.48 11.25 5.74
N GLN A 108 -0.99 12.20 6.52
CA GLN A 108 -2.37 12.19 7.01
C GLN A 108 -3.38 12.23 5.86
N ASP A 109 -3.17 13.09 4.85
CA ASP A 109 -4.02 13.16 3.67
C ASP A 109 -4.07 11.81 2.92
N TYR A 110 -2.93 11.14 2.75
CA TYR A 110 -2.87 9.84 2.07
C TYR A 110 -3.60 8.75 2.86
N ILE A 111 -3.43 8.72 4.20
CA ILE A 111 -4.16 7.79 5.07
C ILE A 111 -5.66 8.04 4.98
N ASN A 112 -6.10 9.30 5.11
CA ASN A 112 -7.52 9.63 5.05
C ASN A 112 -8.14 9.30 3.68
N ASN A 113 -7.41 9.54 2.59
CA ASN A 113 -7.86 9.19 1.26
C ASN A 113 -8.00 7.68 1.06
N PHE A 114 -7.07 6.88 1.61
CA PHE A 114 -7.23 5.42 1.61
C PHE A 114 -8.50 4.99 2.34
N LEU A 115 -8.75 5.52 3.54
CA LEU A 115 -9.94 5.18 4.32
C LEU A 115 -11.23 5.54 3.56
N ALA A 116 -11.30 6.74 2.98
CA ALA A 116 -12.41 7.14 2.14
C ALA A 116 -12.57 6.23 0.91
N MET A 117 -11.48 5.79 0.28
CA MET A 117 -11.52 4.80 -0.80
C MET A 117 -12.11 3.47 -0.33
N MET A 118 -11.72 2.98 0.85
CA MET A 118 -12.23 1.73 1.40
C MET A 118 -13.74 1.80 1.71
N ASP A 119 -14.24 2.97 2.09
CA ASP A 119 -15.64 3.22 2.42
C ASP A 119 -16.47 3.69 1.21
N GLY A 120 -15.84 3.96 0.06
CA GLY A 120 -16.52 4.47 -1.14
C GLY A 120 -16.93 5.94 -1.04
N GLU A 121 -16.31 6.69 -0.14
CA GLU A 121 -16.64 8.10 0.14
C GLU A 121 -15.74 9.07 -0.62
N VAL A 122 -16.28 10.26 -0.90
CA VAL A 122 -15.50 11.35 -1.52
C VAL A 122 -14.36 11.81 -0.61
N TYR A 123 -13.18 12.01 -1.20
CA TYR A 123 -12.08 12.69 -0.54
C TYR A 123 -11.72 13.99 -1.25
N HIS A 124 -11.39 15.04 -0.50
CA HIS A 124 -11.13 16.37 -1.05
C HIS A 124 -9.64 16.70 -1.18
N ARG A 125 -8.77 15.94 -0.53
CA ARG A 125 -7.31 16.15 -0.61
C ARG A 125 -6.73 15.40 -1.80
N THR A 126 -6.03 16.12 -2.66
CA THR A 126 -5.52 15.54 -3.91
C THR A 126 -4.29 14.68 -3.66
N MET A 127 -4.29 13.45 -4.19
CA MET A 127 -3.06 12.66 -4.37
C MET A 127 -2.55 12.74 -5.82
N SER A 128 -1.27 12.43 -6.01
CA SER A 128 -0.70 12.31 -7.35
C SER A 128 -1.38 11.18 -8.13
N THR A 129 -1.39 11.26 -9.46
CA THR A 129 -1.94 10.18 -10.31
C THR A 129 -1.20 8.85 -10.08
N ALA A 130 0.10 8.90 -9.81
CA ALA A 130 0.90 7.71 -9.46
C ALA A 130 0.43 7.08 -8.15
N ALA A 131 0.15 7.88 -7.12
CA ALA A 131 -0.36 7.39 -5.85
C ALA A 131 -1.78 6.81 -5.98
N THR A 132 -2.67 7.47 -6.72
CA THR A 132 -4.01 6.93 -7.01
C THR A 132 -3.92 5.58 -7.72
N ALA A 133 -3.06 5.45 -8.73
CA ALA A 133 -2.86 4.18 -9.44
C ALA A 133 -2.33 3.08 -8.52
N TYR A 134 -1.34 3.41 -7.68
CA TYR A 134 -0.77 2.49 -6.70
C TYR A 134 -1.85 1.98 -5.75
N PHE A 135 -2.61 2.89 -5.14
CA PHE A 135 -3.62 2.54 -4.14
C PHE A 135 -4.72 1.66 -4.75
N LEU A 136 -5.26 2.03 -5.91
CA LEU A 136 -6.32 1.25 -6.56
C LEU A 136 -5.88 -0.18 -6.91
N ARG A 137 -4.67 -0.35 -7.46
CA ARG A 137 -4.12 -1.67 -7.79
C ARG A 137 -3.92 -2.54 -6.54
N HIS A 138 -3.36 -1.96 -5.48
CA HIS A 138 -3.10 -2.72 -4.26
C HIS A 138 -4.39 -2.97 -3.47
N ILE A 139 -5.38 -2.08 -3.50
CA ILE A 139 -6.71 -2.34 -2.92
C ILE A 139 -7.34 -3.54 -3.61
N HIS A 140 -7.28 -3.62 -4.94
CA HIS A 140 -7.77 -4.78 -5.67
C HIS A 140 -7.04 -6.06 -5.28
N ALA A 141 -5.70 -6.01 -5.21
CA ALA A 141 -4.88 -7.17 -4.87
C ALA A 141 -5.11 -7.65 -3.42
N ASP A 142 -5.22 -6.73 -2.47
CA ASP A 142 -5.29 -7.03 -1.04
C ASP A 142 -6.72 -7.30 -0.55
N TYR A 143 -7.73 -6.67 -1.16
CA TYR A 143 -9.12 -6.68 -0.68
C TYR A 143 -10.16 -7.10 -1.73
N GLY A 144 -9.74 -7.41 -2.95
CA GLY A 144 -10.59 -7.94 -4.02
C GLY A 144 -11.46 -6.91 -4.75
N ALA A 145 -12.23 -7.42 -5.70
CA ALA A 145 -13.01 -6.62 -6.66
C ALA A 145 -14.04 -5.69 -6.00
N GLU A 146 -14.68 -6.10 -4.90
CA GLU A 146 -15.72 -5.30 -4.23
C GLU A 146 -15.13 -4.03 -3.59
N ARG A 147 -14.01 -4.15 -2.86
CA ARG A 147 -13.33 -2.98 -2.30
C ARG A 147 -12.71 -2.11 -3.39
N PHE A 148 -12.23 -2.72 -4.47
CA PHE A 148 -11.77 -1.98 -5.63
C PHE A 148 -12.88 -1.12 -6.25
N LYS A 149 -14.11 -1.65 -6.41
CA LYS A 149 -15.26 -0.88 -6.94
C LYS A 149 -15.57 0.33 -6.06
N LEU A 150 -15.56 0.17 -4.73
CA LEU A 150 -15.74 1.28 -3.78
C LEU A 150 -14.64 2.34 -3.96
N ALA A 151 -13.37 1.92 -4.00
CA ALA A 151 -12.23 2.83 -4.16
C ALA A 151 -12.25 3.60 -5.49
N VAL A 152 -12.69 2.94 -6.57
CA VAL A 152 -12.94 3.60 -7.86
C VAL A 152 -14.06 4.62 -7.72
N GLY A 153 -15.18 4.27 -7.08
CA GLY A 153 -16.30 5.18 -6.83
C GLY A 153 -15.87 6.43 -6.05
N ALA A 154 -15.11 6.27 -4.97
CA ALA A 154 -14.52 7.38 -4.20
C ALA A 154 -13.65 8.29 -5.08
N THR A 155 -12.83 7.70 -5.95
CA THR A 155 -11.95 8.44 -6.87
C THR A 155 -12.74 9.18 -7.96
N GLN A 156 -13.82 8.59 -8.46
CA GLN A 156 -14.72 9.26 -9.42
C GLN A 156 -15.42 10.45 -8.76
N GLN A 157 -15.91 10.29 -7.52
CA GLN A 157 -16.48 11.39 -6.74
C GLN A 157 -15.48 12.52 -6.53
N HIS A 158 -14.22 12.21 -6.21
CA HIS A 158 -13.15 13.20 -6.12
C HIS A 158 -12.94 13.97 -7.44
N ILE A 159 -12.96 13.27 -8.59
CA ILE A 159 -12.85 13.92 -9.92
C ILE A 159 -14.03 14.87 -10.14
N ALA A 160 -15.25 14.43 -9.84
CA ALA A 160 -16.46 15.23 -10.00
C ALA A 160 -16.43 16.48 -9.10
N TYR A 161 -16.00 16.34 -7.85
CA TYR A 161 -15.80 17.46 -6.92
C TYR A 161 -14.85 18.51 -7.50
N TYR A 162 -13.68 18.10 -7.99
CA TYR A 162 -12.73 19.04 -8.60
C TYR A 162 -13.19 19.60 -9.94
N GLN A 163 -13.98 18.86 -10.72
CA GLN A 163 -14.60 19.38 -11.93
C GLN A 163 -15.58 20.51 -11.61
N ALA A 164 -16.38 20.39 -10.54
CA ALA A 164 -17.30 21.45 -10.12
C ALA A 164 -16.56 22.74 -9.75
N ILE A 165 -15.36 22.64 -9.20
CA ILE A 165 -14.54 23.80 -8.82
C ILE A 165 -13.77 24.38 -10.02
N SER A 166 -13.19 23.53 -10.86
CA SER A 166 -12.28 23.96 -11.95
C SER A 166 -12.97 24.14 -13.31
N GLY A 167 -14.21 23.71 -13.45
CA GLY A 167 -14.96 23.70 -14.71
C GLY A 167 -14.60 22.54 -15.65
N ALA A 168 -13.58 21.73 -15.35
CA ALA A 168 -13.17 20.61 -16.20
C ALA A 168 -12.68 19.38 -15.40
N PRO A 169 -12.97 18.16 -15.85
CA PRO A 169 -12.48 16.96 -15.18
C PRO A 169 -10.99 16.71 -15.42
N SER A 170 -10.35 16.03 -14.49
CA SER A 170 -8.98 15.53 -14.67
C SER A 170 -8.93 14.39 -15.68
N ARG A 171 -8.71 14.71 -16.96
CA ARG A 171 -8.61 13.73 -18.06
C ARG A 171 -7.62 12.60 -17.77
N LYS A 172 -6.51 12.91 -17.09
CA LYS A 172 -5.51 11.90 -16.69
C LYS A 172 -6.07 10.86 -15.73
N ARG A 173 -6.83 11.30 -14.71
CA ARG A 173 -7.42 10.38 -13.72
C ARG A 173 -8.60 9.61 -14.29
N VAL A 174 -9.42 10.23 -15.15
CA VAL A 174 -10.49 9.52 -15.86
C VAL A 174 -9.93 8.35 -16.67
N LYS A 175 -8.94 8.61 -17.52
CA LYS A 175 -8.28 7.55 -18.31
C LYS A 175 -7.62 6.48 -17.45
N LEU A 176 -7.02 6.86 -16.31
CA LEU A 176 -6.44 5.91 -15.37
C LEU A 176 -7.50 4.95 -14.82
N ILE A 177 -8.65 5.47 -14.38
CA ILE A 177 -9.72 4.66 -13.81
C ILE A 177 -10.30 3.72 -14.87
N GLU A 178 -10.59 4.22 -16.06
CA GLU A 178 -11.09 3.40 -17.17
C GLU A 178 -10.13 2.25 -17.50
N ALA A 179 -8.83 2.55 -17.57
CA ALA A 179 -7.80 1.54 -17.82
C ALA A 179 -7.74 0.48 -16.70
N LEU A 180 -7.76 0.90 -15.44
CA LEU A 180 -7.72 -0.02 -14.29
C LEU A 180 -8.97 -0.87 -14.16
N GLN A 181 -10.16 -0.30 -14.40
CA GLN A 181 -11.41 -1.07 -14.38
C GLN A 181 -11.40 -2.14 -15.48
N LYS A 182 -10.95 -1.79 -16.69
CA LYS A 182 -10.81 -2.75 -17.78
C LYS A 182 -9.80 -3.85 -17.44
N GLU A 183 -8.64 -3.46 -16.92
CA GLU A 183 -7.57 -4.40 -16.59
C GLU A 183 -7.97 -5.37 -15.47
N LEU A 184 -8.58 -4.87 -14.40
CA LEU A 184 -8.75 -5.64 -13.16
C LEU A 184 -10.08 -6.38 -13.08
N LEU A 185 -11.16 -5.86 -13.69
CA LEU A 185 -12.48 -6.53 -13.68
C LEU A 185 -12.68 -7.53 -14.83
N GLN A 186 -11.86 -7.46 -15.88
CA GLN A 186 -11.91 -8.43 -16.99
C GLN A 186 -10.94 -9.60 -16.79
N ALA A 187 -10.08 -9.54 -15.77
CA ALA A 187 -9.09 -10.57 -15.45
C ALA A 187 -9.62 -11.66 -14.51
N GLU A 188 -10.82 -11.51 -13.94
CA GLU A 188 -11.42 -12.55 -13.10
C GLU A 188 -12.17 -13.58 -13.97
N PRO A 189 -11.81 -14.87 -13.93
CA PRO A 189 -12.57 -15.90 -14.62
C PRO A 189 -13.97 -16.01 -14.00
N GLN A 190 -15.01 -15.99 -14.86
CA GLN A 190 -16.41 -16.23 -14.48
C GLN A 190 -16.64 -17.65 -14.00
#